data_AF-A0AAP0WE75-F1
#
_entry.id   AF-A0AAP0WE75-F1
#
_cell.length_a   1.000
_cell.length_b   1.000
_cell.length_c   1.000
_cell.angle_alpha   90.00
_cell.angle_beta   90.00
_cell.angle_gamma   90.00
#
_symmetry.space_group_name_H-M   'P 1'
#
loop_
_entity.id
_entity.type
_entity.pdbx_description
1 polymer ?
#
loop_
_entity_poly.entity_id
_entity_poly.type
_entity_poly.pdbx_seq_one_letter_code
_entity_poly.pdbx_strand_id
1 'polypeptide(L)' 'MSKETGGPAFPVDVDGRNYHPGQTLRDYFAGKALQGILAAGIGVNIGPSHVEEMESVAKTIYLVADAMIAARGE' A
#
# COMPACT_ATOMS: atom_id res chain seq x y z
N MET A 1 -8.46 -13.65 2.52
CA MET A 1 -8.76 -12.20 2.62
C MET A 1 -7.75 -11.48 3.52
N SER A 2 -7.56 -11.83 4.80
CA SER A 2 -6.62 -11.13 5.71
C SER A 2 -5.13 -11.42 5.49
N LYS A 3 -4.77 -12.63 5.03
CA LYS A 3 -3.36 -12.98 4.73
C LYS A 3 -2.77 -12.15 3.59
N GLU A 4 -3.56 -11.87 2.56
CA GLU A 4 -3.14 -11.14 1.36
C GLU A 4 -2.94 -9.65 1.63
N THR A 5 -3.74 -9.05 2.53
CA THR A 5 -3.73 -7.59 2.76
C THR A 5 -3.14 -7.19 4.11
N GLY A 6 -2.77 -8.17 4.94
CA GLY A 6 -2.21 -7.98 6.27
C GLY A 6 -3.23 -7.63 7.37
N GLY A 7 -4.49 -7.36 7.02
CA GLY A 7 -5.53 -6.86 7.93
C GLY A 7 -5.62 -5.33 7.94
N PRO A 8 -6.39 -4.71 8.88
CA PRO A 8 -6.51 -3.26 8.96
C PRO A 8 -5.18 -2.61 9.38
N ALA A 9 -4.85 -1.47 8.77
CA ALA A 9 -3.62 -0.71 9.03
C ALA A 9 -3.58 -0.07 10.42
N PHE A 10 -4.74 0.22 10.98
CA PHE A 10 -4.93 0.87 12.26
C PHE A 10 -5.95 0.10 13.10
N PRO A 11 -5.98 0.30 14.43
CA PRO A 11 -7.03 -0.27 15.27
C PRO A 11 -8.42 0.07 14.74
N VAL A 12 -9.31 -0.92 14.75
CA VAL A 12 -10.71 -0.73 14.34
C VAL A 12 -11.56 -0.78 15.60
N ASP A 13 -12.29 0.30 15.88
CA ASP A 13 -13.34 0.27 16.89
C ASP A 13 -14.55 -0.46 16.33
N VAL A 14 -14.97 -1.52 17.05
CA VAL A 14 -16.10 -2.36 16.67
C VAL A 14 -17.28 -1.97 17.53
N ASP A 15 -18.00 -0.91 17.13
CA ASP A 15 -19.13 -0.41 17.90
C ASP A 15 -20.39 -1.23 17.62
N GLY A 16 -20.39 -2.49 18.11
CA GLY A 16 -21.51 -3.43 18.30
C GLY A 16 -22.44 -3.76 17.11
N ARG A 17 -22.40 -3.00 16.03
CA ARG A 17 -23.38 -3.01 14.92
C ARG A 17 -22.72 -2.78 13.57
N ASN A 18 -21.57 -2.12 13.49
CA ASN A 18 -20.89 -1.86 12.22
C ASN A 18 -19.37 -2.07 12.33
N TYR A 19 -18.80 -2.82 11.39
CA TYR A 19 -17.36 -2.99 11.21
C TYR A 19 -16.92 -2.20 9.97
N HIS A 20 -16.17 -1.12 10.20
CA HIS A 20 -15.64 -0.27 9.13
C HIS A 20 -14.11 -0.28 9.18
N PRO A 21 -13.45 -1.32 8.65
CA PRO A 21 -12.01 -1.28 8.52
C PRO A 21 -11.67 -0.15 7.54
N GLY A 22 -10.80 0.76 7.95
CA GLY A 22 -10.22 1.77 7.07
C GLY A 22 -9.28 1.14 6.05
N GLN A 23 -8.08 1.70 5.88
CA GLN A 23 -7.08 1.14 4.97
C GLN A 23 -6.57 -0.23 5.44
N THR A 24 -6.18 -1.08 4.50
CA THR A 24 -5.45 -2.32 4.82
C THR A 24 -3.96 -2.02 5.06
N LEU A 25 -3.24 -2.91 5.74
CA LEU A 25 -1.80 -2.79 5.93
C LEU A 25 -1.04 -2.76 4.60
N ARG A 26 -1.50 -3.50 3.60
CA ARG A 26 -0.97 -3.47 2.23
C ARG A 26 -1.05 -2.06 1.64
N ASP A 27 -2.22 -1.43 1.72
CA ASP A 27 -2.43 -0.07 1.19
C ASP A 27 -1.60 0.97 1.95
N TYR A 28 -1.46 0.77 3.27
CA TYR A 28 -0.64 1.64 4.11
C TYR A 28 0.85 1.56 3.75
N PHE A 29 1.41 0.36 3.60
CA PHE A 29 2.80 0.17 3.17
C PHE A 29 3.02 0.71 1.76
N ALA A 30 2.09 0.46 0.84
CA ALA A 30 2.15 1.00 -0.52
C ALA A 30 2.21 2.55 -0.50
N GLY A 31 1.34 3.20 0.29
CA GLY A 31 1.35 4.65 0.44
C GLY A 31 2.66 5.19 1.03
N LYS A 32 3.26 4.50 2.00
CA LYS A 32 4.55 4.87 2.59
C LYS A 32 5.70 4.74 1.59
N ALA A 33 5.73 3.66 0.81
CA ALA A 33 6.73 3.47 -0.24
C ALA A 33 6.60 4.55 -1.33
N LEU A 34 5.38 4.85 -1.78
CA LEU A 34 5.14 5.95 -2.72
C LEU A 34 5.68 7.28 -2.20
N GLN A 35 5.37 7.63 -0.94
CA GLN A 35 5.87 8.85 -0.32
C GLN A 35 7.39 8.92 -0.33
N GLY A 36 8.07 7.82 0.01
CA GLY A 36 9.54 7.74 -0.01
C GLY A 36 10.12 7.89 -1.41
N ILE A 37 9.53 7.23 -2.42
CA ILE A 37 9.97 7.30 -3.81
C ILE A 37 9.90 8.73 -4.35
N LEU A 38 8.77 9.42 -4.11
CA LEU A 38 8.58 10.80 -4.55
C LEU A 38 9.53 11.76 -3.82
N ALA A 39 9.76 11.56 -2.52
CA ALA A 39 10.67 12.38 -1.74
C ALA A 39 12.15 12.19 -2.14
N ALA A 40 12.53 10.98 -2.58
CA ALA A 40 13.88 10.67 -3.03
C ALA A 40 14.23 11.30 -4.40
N GLY A 41 13.27 11.91 -5.09
CA GLY A 41 13.47 12.47 -6.42
C GLY A 41 13.77 11.40 -7.48
N ILE A 42 13.33 10.15 -7.24
CA ILE A 42 13.35 9.11 -8.26
C ILE A 42 12.50 9.63 -9.42
N GLY A 43 13.07 9.71 -10.62
CA GLY A 43 12.44 10.28 -11.80
C GLY A 43 11.26 9.44 -12.26
N VAL A 44 10.12 9.60 -11.60
CA VAL A 44 8.82 9.07 -12.01
C VAL A 44 8.10 10.19 -12.72
N ASN A 45 7.86 10.06 -14.01
CA ASN A 45 7.04 11.00 -14.74
C ASN A 45 5.57 10.78 -14.37
N ILE A 46 4.92 11.84 -13.89
CA ILE A 46 3.52 11.81 -13.47
C ILE A 46 2.70 12.64 -14.44
N GLY A 47 1.67 12.03 -15.01
CA GLY A 47 0.68 12.73 -15.83
C GLY A 47 -0.02 11.83 -16.85
N PRO A 48 -1.04 12.36 -17.54
CA PRO A 48 -1.84 11.58 -18.51
C PRO A 48 -1.02 10.96 -19.65
N SER A 49 0.15 11.51 -19.97
CA SER A 49 1.05 10.98 -20.99
C SER A 49 1.99 9.87 -20.49
N HIS A 50 1.96 9.55 -19.20
CA HIS A 50 2.88 8.62 -18.53
C HIS A 50 2.15 7.49 -17.80
N VAL A 51 0.96 7.08 -18.30
CA VAL A 51 0.12 6.06 -17.67
C VAL A 51 0.88 4.75 -17.42
N GLU A 52 1.60 4.24 -18.42
CA GLU A 52 2.35 2.99 -18.30
C GLU A 52 3.44 3.04 -17.23
N GLU A 53 4.11 4.18 -17.09
CA GLU A 53 5.14 4.39 -16.08
C GLU A 53 4.52 4.43 -14.67
N MET A 54 3.42 5.17 -14.51
CA MET A 54 2.68 5.21 -13.24
C MET A 54 2.13 3.83 -12.86
N GLU A 55 1.63 3.05 -13.81
CA GLU A 55 1.19 1.66 -13.57
C GLU A 55 2.34 0.75 -13.14
N SER A 56 3.50 0.88 -13.78
CA SER A 56 4.70 0.09 -13.43
C SER A 56 5.16 0.40 -12.01
N VAL A 57 5.26 1.69 -11.67
CA VAL A 57 5.64 2.14 -10.33
C VAL A 57 4.62 1.67 -9.29
N ALA A 58 3.32 1.75 -9.57
CA ALA A 58 2.28 1.24 -8.68
C ALA A 58 2.44 -0.26 -8.43
N LYS A 59 2.68 -1.07 -9.47
CA LYS A 59 2.92 -2.52 -9.33
C LYS A 59 4.15 -2.80 -8.46
N THR A 60 5.27 -2.12 -8.69
CA THR A 60 6.48 -2.26 -7.88
C THR A 60 6.22 -1.92 -6.41
N ILE A 61 5.50 -0.83 -6.14
CA ILE A 61 5.15 -0.41 -4.78
C ILE A 61 4.33 -1.48 -4.05
N TYR A 62 3.34 -2.07 -4.74
CA TYR A 62 2.55 -3.15 -4.15
C TYR A 62 3.37 -4.43 -3.92
N LEU A 63 4.32 -4.76 -4.79
CA LEU A 63 5.24 -5.88 -4.56
C LEU A 63 6.10 -5.68 -3.30
N VAL A 64 6.56 -4.46 -3.05
CA VAL A 64 7.27 -4.12 -1.79
C VAL A 64 6.35 -4.28 -0.58
N ALA A 65 5.11 -3.79 -0.66
CA ALA A 65 4.13 -3.95 0.42
C ALA A 65 3.83 -5.43 0.72
N ASP A 66 3.68 -6.24 -0.32
CA ASP A 66 3.44 -7.69 -0.20
C ASP A 66 4.64 -8.40 0.44
N ALA A 67 5.86 -8.01 0.08
CA ALA A 67 7.09 -8.53 0.70
C ALA A 67 7.19 -8.16 2.19
N MET A 68 6.79 -6.94 2.58
CA MET A 68 6.77 -6.52 3.99
C MET A 68 5.76 -7.32 4.83
N ILE A 69 4.60 -7.65 4.26
CA ILE A 69 3.59 -8.49 4.91
C ILE A 69 4.12 -9.91 5.08
N ALA A 70 4.73 -10.48 4.04
CA ALA A 70 5.32 -11.81 4.08
C ALA A 70 6.40 -11.92 5.16
N ALA A 71 7.33 -10.96 5.22
CA ALA A 71 8.41 -10.92 6.22
C ALA A 71 7.92 -10.78 7.68
N ARG A 72 6.68 -10.35 7.90
CA ARG A 72 6.07 -10.30 9.24
C ARG A 72 5.53 -11.65 9.71
N GLY A 73 5.23 -12.54 8.77
CA GLY A 73 4.68 -13.88 9.03
C GLY A 73 5.74 -14.97 9.23
N GLU A 74 7.01 -14.63 9.03
CA GLU A 74 8.20 -15.43 9.38
C GLU A 74 8.67 -15.12 10.81
#